data_AF-A0A1J4SY60-F1
#
_entry.id   AF-A0A1J4SY60-F1
#
_cell.length_a   1.000
_cell.length_b   1.000
_cell.length_c   1.000
_cell.angle_alpha   90.00
_cell.angle_beta   90.00
_cell.angle_gamma   90.00
#
_symmetry.space_group_name_H-M   'P 1'
#
loop_
_entity.id
_entity.type
_entity.pdbx_description
1 polymer ?
#
loop_
_entity_poly.entity_id
_entity_poly.type
_entity_poly.pdbx_seq_one_letter_code
_entity_poly.pdbx_strand_id
1 'polypeptide(L)'
;MNKRLVLLLPLLLLAACAGSREVRLTSEPSIERAMDAISLTPEGKALLKFLRKNPVSFEYSNTAGLCHKFSLRAGKIFLPQAYKGSDLILALAIARAGHIYRLYTLSGLDEIISEEEELGALFQARLAVQSNLATYDFDSAGGAPEIKNDFCTYVLQNSDYAREKARIKALTPDPNCLRPLDTLQNQRVWLEKTRQAINDESFYQLLYERDWARVKKGALTAAEAMKNDSVVRAMPIYEVYRYQRTFYDKQSDIFTRFGKLYSEGISEDAAWRSAHQPEIDRMRHEFSDCNMP
;
A
#
# COMPACT_ATOMS: atom_id res chain seq x y z
N MET A 1 30.04 32.24 42.42
CA MET A 1 28.74 31.87 41.82
C MET A 1 28.82 32.01 40.31
N ASN A 2 28.83 30.90 39.58
CA ASN A 2 29.10 30.85 38.15
C ASN A 2 27.91 31.38 37.33
N LYS A 3 28.01 32.63 36.85
CA LYS A 3 27.03 33.31 35.98
C LYS A 3 26.76 32.60 34.64
N ARG A 4 27.52 31.55 34.30
CA ARG A 4 27.35 30.76 33.06
C ARG A 4 26.22 29.73 33.11
N LEU A 5 25.74 29.34 34.30
CA LEU A 5 24.65 28.36 34.44
C LEU A 5 23.25 28.96 34.27
N VAL A 6 23.09 30.28 34.45
CA VAL A 6 21.79 30.95 34.38
C VAL A 6 21.35 31.22 32.93
N LEU A 7 22.27 31.20 31.96
CA LEU A 7 21.98 31.42 30.54
C LEU A 7 21.55 30.16 29.76
N LEU A 8 21.64 28.97 30.36
CA LEU A 8 21.24 27.70 29.71
C LEU A 8 19.75 27.35 29.88
N LEU A 9 19.09 27.87 30.93
CA LEU A 9 17.66 27.64 31.15
C LEU A 9 16.71 28.24 30.07
N PRO A 10 16.91 29.46 29.53
CA PRO A 10 15.99 30.00 28.53
C PRO A 10 16.14 29.35 27.14
N LEU A 11 17.28 28.72 26.84
CA LEU A 11 17.51 27.98 25.59
C LEU A 11 16.77 26.63 25.55
N LEU A 12 16.62 25.96 26.70
CA LEU A 12 15.82 24.73 26.81
C LEU A 12 14.31 24.98 26.72
N LEU A 13 13.83 26.14 27.17
CA LEU A 13 12.41 26.53 27.06
C LEU A 13 12.01 26.92 25.62
N LEU A 14 12.93 27.49 24.83
CA LEU A 14 12.68 27.77 23.40
C LEU A 14 12.70 26.51 22.52
N ALA A 15 13.43 25.46 22.92
CA ALA A 15 13.39 24.16 22.24
C ALA A 15 12.08 23.39 22.48
N ALA A 16 11.38 23.66 23.59
CA ALA A 16 10.08 23.04 23.89
C ALA A 16 8.91 23.65 23.10
N CYS A 17 9.04 24.89 22.63
CA CYS A 17 8.04 25.58 21.79
C CYS A 17 8.25 25.38 20.28
N ALA A 18 9.34 24.73 19.86
CA ALA A 18 9.43 24.09 18.55
C ALA A 18 8.64 22.76 18.58
N GLY A 19 7.39 22.84 19.07
CA GLY A 19 6.48 21.72 19.18
C GLY A 19 6.38 21.03 17.84
N SER A 20 6.53 19.70 17.86
CA SER A 20 6.35 18.84 16.72
C SER A 20 5.05 19.22 16.01
N ARG A 21 5.15 19.88 14.86
CA ARG A 21 3.98 20.16 14.02
C ARG A 21 3.38 18.79 13.71
N GLU A 22 2.25 18.50 14.33
CA GLU A 22 1.65 17.18 14.25
C GLU A 22 1.37 16.89 12.78
N VAL A 23 1.99 15.84 12.25
CA VAL A 23 1.95 15.53 10.83
C VAL A 23 0.55 15.07 10.51
N ARG A 24 -0.25 15.96 9.93
CA ARG A 24 -1.62 15.67 9.53
C ARG A 24 -1.60 14.78 8.30
N LEU A 25 -2.31 13.65 8.39
CA LEU A 25 -2.48 12.70 7.29
C LEU A 25 -3.67 13.08 6.39
N THR A 26 -4.45 14.10 6.75
CA THR A 26 -5.58 14.59 5.96
C THR A 26 -5.99 15.98 6.46
N SER A 27 -6.84 16.67 5.70
CA SER A 27 -7.59 17.86 6.12
C SER A 27 -9.09 17.61 6.24
N GLU A 28 -9.57 16.39 5.92
CA GLU A 28 -10.99 16.05 5.85
C GLU A 28 -11.49 15.48 7.18
N PRO A 29 -12.48 16.12 7.86
CA PRO A 29 -12.96 15.67 9.18
C PRO A 29 -13.53 14.24 9.19
N SER A 30 -14.13 13.77 8.09
CA SER A 30 -14.62 12.39 8.01
C SER A 30 -13.48 11.37 7.97
N ILE A 31 -12.36 11.70 7.31
CA ILE A 31 -11.18 10.85 7.26
C ILE A 31 -10.49 10.83 8.63
N GLU A 32 -10.44 11.96 9.34
CA GLU A 32 -9.92 12.03 10.71
C GLU A 32 -10.71 11.11 11.66
N ARG A 33 -12.05 11.21 11.67
CA ARG A 33 -12.91 10.33 12.49
C ARG A 33 -12.72 8.85 12.15
N ALA A 34 -12.56 8.53 10.87
CA ALA A 34 -12.26 7.16 10.44
C ALA A 34 -10.87 6.70 10.92
N MET A 35 -9.85 7.57 10.91
CA MET A 35 -8.54 7.25 11.50
C MET A 35 -8.62 7.06 13.02
N ASP A 36 -9.47 7.80 13.71
CA ASP A 36 -9.72 7.58 15.14
C ASP A 36 -10.30 6.18 15.39
N ALA A 37 -11.24 5.72 14.56
CA ALA A 37 -11.76 4.35 14.63
C ALA A 37 -10.66 3.29 14.39
N ILE A 38 -9.78 3.49 13.40
CA ILE A 38 -8.62 2.62 13.16
C ILE A 38 -7.73 2.56 14.42
N SER A 39 -7.55 3.72 15.08
CA SER A 39 -6.69 3.84 16.27
C SER A 39 -7.22 3.10 17.50
N LEU A 40 -8.45 2.60 17.50
CA LEU A 40 -8.98 1.80 18.61
C LEU A 40 -8.39 0.38 18.66
N THR A 41 -7.89 -0.11 17.53
CA THR A 41 -7.32 -1.46 17.41
C THR A 41 -5.79 -1.45 17.59
N PRO A 42 -5.17 -2.52 18.12
CA PRO A 42 -3.71 -2.62 18.20
C PRO A 42 -3.01 -2.50 16.84
N GLU A 43 -3.57 -3.14 15.82
CA GLU A 43 -3.00 -3.19 14.47
C GLU A 43 -3.12 -1.83 13.77
N GLY A 44 -4.28 -1.17 13.91
CA GLY A 44 -4.51 0.16 13.40
C GLY A 44 -3.61 1.20 14.06
N LYS A 45 -3.36 1.12 15.37
CA LYS A 45 -2.38 1.99 16.05
C LYS A 45 -0.99 1.87 15.45
N ALA A 46 -0.53 0.64 15.20
CA ALA A 46 0.77 0.39 14.59
C ALA A 46 0.85 0.97 13.17
N LEU A 47 -0.21 0.82 12.38
CA LEU A 47 -0.31 1.40 11.04
C LEU A 47 -0.27 2.93 11.08
N LEU A 48 -1.10 3.58 11.90
CA LEU A 48 -1.13 5.05 11.97
C LEU A 48 0.19 5.63 12.46
N LYS A 49 0.88 4.95 13.40
CA LYS A 49 2.23 5.32 13.82
C LYS A 49 3.22 5.25 12.66
N PHE A 50 3.10 4.24 11.79
CA PHE A 50 3.92 4.14 10.58
C PHE A 50 3.62 5.28 9.60
N LEU A 51 2.34 5.56 9.33
CA LEU A 51 1.92 6.61 8.39
C LEU A 51 2.35 8.01 8.85
N ARG A 52 2.33 8.29 10.17
CA ARG A 52 2.84 9.56 10.70
C ARG A 52 4.35 9.72 10.55
N LYS A 53 5.11 8.61 10.51
CA LYS A 53 6.57 8.62 10.25
C LYS A 53 6.91 8.68 8.76
N ASN A 54 6.02 8.18 7.91
CA ASN A 54 6.14 8.16 6.45
C ASN A 54 4.91 8.86 5.87
N PRO A 55 4.90 10.21 5.87
CA PRO A 55 3.67 10.95 5.64
C PRO A 55 3.10 10.76 4.25
N VAL A 56 1.81 10.47 4.22
CA VAL A 56 0.97 10.42 3.04
C VAL A 56 -0.36 11.09 3.35
N SER A 57 -0.85 11.93 2.45
CA SER A 57 -2.13 12.65 2.59
C SER A 57 -3.27 11.80 2.03
N PHE A 58 -4.32 11.60 2.81
CA PHE A 58 -5.57 10.97 2.40
C PHE A 58 -6.57 12.04 2.00
N GLU A 59 -7.04 11.97 0.77
CA GLU A 59 -7.99 12.90 0.16
C GLU A 59 -9.10 12.12 -0.56
N TYR A 60 -10.24 12.75 -0.82
CA TYR A 60 -11.24 12.12 -1.67
C TYR A 60 -10.88 12.26 -3.15
N SER A 61 -11.11 11.19 -3.92
CA SER A 61 -11.02 11.20 -5.38
C SER A 61 -12.21 11.95 -5.98
N ASN A 62 -11.95 12.79 -6.98
CA ASN A 62 -12.98 13.41 -7.82
C ASN A 62 -13.32 12.59 -9.07
N THR A 63 -12.70 11.42 -9.21
CA THR A 63 -12.87 10.54 -10.37
C THR A 63 -13.70 9.32 -10.02
N ALA A 64 -14.47 8.82 -11.00
CA ALA A 64 -15.29 7.63 -10.85
C ALA A 64 -14.45 6.39 -10.48
N GLY A 65 -15.08 5.45 -9.78
CA GLY A 65 -14.48 4.18 -9.32
C GLY A 65 -14.56 3.99 -7.79
N LEU A 66 -14.55 2.73 -7.35
CA LEU A 66 -14.59 2.33 -5.94
C LEU A 66 -13.22 1.86 -5.40
N CYS A 67 -12.16 1.95 -6.20
CA CYS A 67 -10.80 1.65 -5.76
C CYS A 67 -10.10 2.88 -5.17
N HIS A 68 -9.17 2.63 -4.26
CA HIS A 68 -8.21 3.62 -3.84
C HIS A 68 -7.24 3.93 -4.99
N LYS A 69 -6.86 5.20 -5.18
CA LYS A 69 -5.86 5.61 -6.18
C LYS A 69 -4.62 6.14 -5.51
N PHE A 70 -3.46 5.60 -5.88
CA PHE A 70 -2.19 5.99 -5.30
C PHE A 70 -1.48 7.00 -6.19
N SER A 71 -1.28 8.22 -5.68
CA SER A 71 -0.38 9.20 -6.29
C SER A 71 0.87 9.33 -5.41
N LEU A 72 1.69 8.27 -5.46
CA LEU A 72 2.83 8.07 -4.57
C LEU A 72 3.88 9.18 -4.73
N ARG A 73 4.09 9.68 -5.97
CA ARG A 73 4.97 10.82 -6.25
C ARG A 73 4.50 12.12 -5.58
N ALA A 74 3.18 12.32 -5.46
CA ALA A 74 2.62 13.49 -4.79
C ALA A 74 2.43 13.27 -3.28
N GLY A 75 2.76 12.07 -2.77
CA GLY A 75 2.50 11.69 -1.38
C GLY A 75 1.01 11.67 -1.05
N LYS A 76 0.15 11.23 -1.98
CA LYS A 76 -1.31 11.22 -1.80
C LYS A 76 -1.94 9.84 -2.05
N ILE A 77 -2.95 9.52 -1.26
CA ILE A 77 -3.87 8.38 -1.45
C ILE A 77 -5.27 8.95 -1.60
N PHE A 78 -5.91 8.67 -2.72
CA PHE A 78 -7.27 9.11 -2.99
C PHE A 78 -8.28 8.00 -2.67
N LEU A 79 -9.27 8.33 -1.86
CA LEU A 79 -10.37 7.45 -1.45
C LEU A 79 -11.63 7.75 -2.26
N PRO A 80 -12.43 6.75 -2.64
CA PRO A 80 -13.75 6.97 -3.24
C PRO A 80 -14.66 7.80 -2.33
N GLN A 81 -15.36 8.79 -2.90
CA GLN A 81 -16.35 9.59 -2.17
C GLN A 81 -17.50 8.74 -1.63
N ALA A 82 -17.82 7.62 -2.29
CA ALA A 82 -18.88 6.69 -1.90
C ALA A 82 -18.71 6.10 -0.49
N TYR A 83 -17.50 6.10 0.08
CA TYR A 83 -17.25 5.61 1.43
C TYR A 83 -17.61 6.61 2.55
N LYS A 84 -17.93 7.86 2.22
CA LYS A 84 -18.23 8.91 3.22
C LYS A 84 -19.44 8.60 4.12
N GLY A 85 -20.34 7.70 3.69
CA GLY A 85 -21.59 7.38 4.38
C GLY A 85 -21.44 6.53 5.66
N SER A 86 -20.27 5.95 5.93
CA SER A 86 -20.02 5.18 7.17
C SER A 86 -18.57 5.32 7.61
N ASP A 87 -18.36 5.80 8.84
CA ASP A 87 -17.02 6.04 9.39
C ASP A 87 -16.22 4.73 9.51
N LEU A 88 -16.89 3.60 9.82
CA LEU A 88 -16.24 2.30 9.93
C LEU A 88 -15.86 1.73 8.56
N ILE A 89 -16.73 1.85 7.55
CA ILE A 89 -16.40 1.43 6.18
C ILE A 89 -15.26 2.27 5.61
N LEU A 90 -15.27 3.58 5.88
CA LEU A 90 -14.18 4.48 5.53
C LEU A 90 -12.89 4.10 6.27
N ALA A 91 -12.97 3.75 7.56
CA ALA A 91 -11.83 3.29 8.36
C ALA A 91 -11.19 2.03 7.76
N LEU A 92 -12.01 1.04 7.36
CA LEU A 92 -11.53 -0.18 6.70
C LEU A 92 -10.87 0.12 5.34
N ALA A 93 -11.44 1.04 4.55
CA ALA A 93 -10.86 1.46 3.28
C ALA A 93 -9.50 2.18 3.46
N ILE A 94 -9.42 3.10 4.43
CA ILE A 94 -8.17 3.78 4.80
C ILE A 94 -7.12 2.78 5.28
N ALA A 95 -7.52 1.81 6.12
CA ALA A 95 -6.63 0.82 6.66
C ALA A 95 -6.01 -0.07 5.57
N ARG A 96 -6.84 -0.53 4.61
CA ARG A 96 -6.35 -1.27 3.43
C ARG A 96 -5.34 -0.46 2.64
N ALA A 97 -5.71 0.77 2.25
CA ALA A 97 -4.84 1.61 1.42
C ALA A 97 -3.55 2.01 2.16
N GLY A 98 -3.64 2.32 3.44
CA GLY A 98 -2.49 2.61 4.29
C GLY A 98 -1.56 1.40 4.46
N HIS A 99 -2.11 0.20 4.58
CA HIS A 99 -1.31 -1.03 4.66
C HIS A 99 -0.58 -1.33 3.35
N ILE A 100 -1.25 -1.17 2.20
CA ILE A 100 -0.63 -1.28 0.87
C ILE A 100 0.52 -0.26 0.75
N TYR A 101 0.28 1.00 1.13
CA TYR A 101 1.34 2.02 1.13
C TYR A 101 2.51 1.69 2.07
N ARG A 102 2.25 1.08 3.22
CA ARG A 102 3.29 0.57 4.12
C ARG A 102 4.13 -0.49 3.42
N LEU A 103 3.51 -1.47 2.76
CA LEU A 103 4.23 -2.52 2.03
C LEU A 103 5.07 -1.93 0.90
N TYR A 104 4.50 -1.02 0.11
CA TYR A 104 5.20 -0.28 -0.94
C TYR A 104 6.44 0.46 -0.41
N THR A 105 6.29 1.17 0.71
CA THR A 105 7.37 1.96 1.31
C THR A 105 8.49 1.05 1.85
N LEU A 106 8.13 -0.10 2.43
CA LEU A 106 9.10 -1.05 3.00
C LEU A 106 9.81 -1.86 1.92
N SER A 107 9.08 -2.27 0.88
CA SER A 107 9.60 -3.07 -0.24
C SER A 107 10.56 -2.25 -1.10
N GLY A 108 10.24 -0.97 -1.32
CA GLY A 108 10.96 -0.12 -2.24
C GLY A 108 10.66 -0.43 -3.71
N LEU A 109 9.54 -1.11 -3.99
CA LEU A 109 9.04 -1.30 -5.34
C LEU A 109 8.74 0.05 -6.00
N ASP A 110 8.88 0.11 -7.33
CA ASP A 110 8.58 1.33 -8.08
C ASP A 110 7.07 1.53 -8.32
N GLU A 111 6.30 0.44 -8.30
CA GLU A 111 4.85 0.38 -8.57
C GLU A 111 4.20 -0.60 -7.58
N ILE A 112 2.91 -0.38 -7.31
CA ILE A 112 2.12 -1.28 -6.45
C ILE A 112 1.77 -2.56 -7.24
N ILE A 113 1.86 -3.70 -6.57
CA ILE A 113 1.64 -5.03 -7.18
C ILE A 113 0.48 -5.78 -6.54
N SER A 114 0.02 -6.84 -7.20
CA SER A 114 -1.16 -7.61 -6.77
C SER A 114 -1.03 -8.18 -5.36
N GLU A 115 0.17 -8.61 -4.97
CA GLU A 115 0.47 -9.23 -3.69
C GLU A 115 0.35 -8.23 -2.52
N GLU A 116 0.54 -6.94 -2.76
CA GLU A 116 0.29 -5.89 -1.75
C GLU A 116 -1.22 -5.71 -1.51
N GLU A 117 -2.03 -5.81 -2.55
CA GLU A 117 -3.50 -5.79 -2.46
C GLU A 117 -4.06 -7.03 -1.77
N GLU A 118 -3.45 -8.21 -1.97
CA GLU A 118 -3.78 -9.43 -1.23
C GLU A 118 -3.60 -9.25 0.27
N LEU A 119 -2.41 -8.80 0.71
CA LEU A 119 -2.12 -8.55 2.11
C LEU A 119 -2.96 -7.39 2.67
N GLY A 120 -3.22 -6.36 1.85
CA GLY A 120 -4.13 -5.28 2.20
C GLY A 120 -5.56 -5.75 2.47
N ALA A 121 -6.06 -6.71 1.70
CA ALA A 121 -7.38 -7.31 1.91
C ALA A 121 -7.43 -8.14 3.20
N LEU A 122 -6.40 -8.93 3.49
CA LEU A 122 -6.29 -9.66 4.77
C LEU A 122 -6.25 -8.69 5.96
N PHE A 123 -5.41 -7.65 5.89
CA PHE A 123 -5.32 -6.64 6.94
C PHE A 123 -6.66 -5.92 7.16
N GLN A 124 -7.37 -5.58 6.09
CA GLN A 124 -8.72 -5.00 6.16
C GLN A 124 -9.68 -5.93 6.90
N ALA A 125 -9.66 -7.23 6.60
CA ALA A 125 -10.54 -8.21 7.22
C ALA A 125 -10.22 -8.42 8.71
N ARG A 126 -8.94 -8.48 9.10
CA ARG A 126 -8.53 -8.54 10.52
C ARG A 126 -9.03 -7.33 11.30
N LEU A 127 -8.83 -6.13 10.74
CA LEU A 127 -9.29 -4.91 11.36
C LEU A 127 -10.82 -4.88 11.54
N ALA A 128 -11.55 -5.41 10.56
CA ALA A 128 -13.00 -5.53 10.61
C ALA A 128 -13.48 -6.46 11.75
N VAL A 129 -12.80 -7.60 11.96
CA VAL A 129 -13.08 -8.47 13.12
C VAL A 129 -12.79 -7.75 14.44
N GLN A 130 -11.63 -7.08 14.56
CA GLN A 130 -11.23 -6.37 15.78
C GLN A 130 -12.13 -5.18 16.12
N SER A 131 -12.71 -4.55 15.09
CA SER A 131 -13.63 -3.42 15.25
C SER A 131 -15.07 -3.88 15.53
N ASN A 132 -15.30 -5.19 15.64
CA ASN A 132 -16.62 -5.80 15.81
C ASN A 132 -17.64 -5.32 14.77
N LEU A 133 -17.22 -5.30 13.50
CA LEU A 133 -18.06 -4.92 12.36
C LEU A 133 -19.35 -5.73 12.35
N ALA A 134 -20.49 -5.07 12.17
CA ALA A 134 -21.81 -5.67 12.13
C ALA A 134 -22.50 -5.45 10.77
N THR A 135 -23.58 -6.17 10.51
CA THR A 135 -24.28 -6.08 9.22
C THR A 135 -24.85 -4.68 8.95
N TYR A 136 -25.34 -3.99 9.98
CA TYR A 136 -25.94 -2.65 9.85
C TYR A 136 -24.91 -1.57 9.46
N ASP A 137 -23.61 -1.79 9.70
CA ASP A 137 -22.55 -0.82 9.35
C ASP A 137 -22.42 -0.63 7.83
N PHE A 138 -23.00 -1.55 7.04
CA PHE A 138 -23.00 -1.54 5.59
C PHE A 138 -24.19 -0.80 4.96
N ASP A 139 -25.21 -0.44 5.73
CA ASP A 139 -26.48 0.08 5.16
C ASP A 139 -26.36 1.50 4.59
N SER A 140 -25.32 2.25 4.98
CA SER A 140 -25.23 3.70 4.74
C SER A 140 -24.18 4.15 3.73
N ALA A 141 -23.29 3.26 3.25
CA ALA A 141 -22.15 3.63 2.40
C ALA A 141 -22.21 3.00 1.00
N GLY A 142 -21.96 3.77 -0.06
CA GLY A 142 -22.09 3.29 -1.44
C GLY A 142 -21.07 2.22 -1.85
N GLY A 143 -19.92 2.13 -1.17
CA GLY A 143 -18.93 1.08 -1.39
C GLY A 143 -18.95 -0.05 -0.34
N ALA A 144 -19.95 -0.03 0.55
CA ALA A 144 -20.18 -1.08 1.55
C ALA A 144 -20.30 -2.49 0.94
N PRO A 145 -20.98 -2.73 -0.20
CA PRO A 145 -21.16 -4.09 -0.71
C PRO A 145 -19.85 -4.81 -1.06
N GLU A 146 -18.88 -4.08 -1.60
CA GLU A 146 -17.58 -4.63 -1.98
C GLU A 146 -16.76 -5.04 -0.75
N ILE A 147 -16.71 -4.16 0.26
CA ILE A 147 -16.02 -4.44 1.52
C ILE A 147 -16.74 -5.57 2.28
N LYS A 148 -18.08 -5.59 2.26
CA LYS A 148 -18.88 -6.68 2.82
C LYS A 148 -18.50 -8.00 2.17
N ASN A 149 -18.51 -8.06 0.84
CA ASN A 149 -18.22 -9.28 0.10
C ASN A 149 -16.78 -9.77 0.34
N ASP A 150 -15.80 -8.88 0.35
CA ASP A 150 -14.40 -9.21 0.67
C ASP A 150 -14.28 -9.75 2.13
N PHE A 151 -14.97 -9.13 3.09
CA PHE A 151 -15.01 -9.57 4.47
C PHE A 151 -15.71 -10.92 4.67
N CYS A 152 -16.90 -11.12 4.08
CA CYS A 152 -17.63 -12.39 4.12
C CYS A 152 -16.76 -13.53 3.57
N THR A 153 -16.02 -13.26 2.50
CA THR A 153 -15.10 -14.24 1.90
C THR A 153 -14.04 -14.70 2.89
N TYR A 154 -13.41 -13.75 3.60
CA TYR A 154 -12.39 -14.05 4.60
C TYR A 154 -12.93 -14.84 5.80
N VAL A 155 -14.11 -14.45 6.29
CA VAL A 155 -14.71 -15.05 7.48
C VAL A 155 -15.28 -16.44 7.16
N LEU A 156 -16.08 -16.57 6.11
CA LEU A 156 -16.81 -17.80 5.78
C LEU A 156 -15.93 -18.87 5.14
N GLN A 157 -15.07 -18.51 4.18
CA GLN A 157 -14.26 -19.49 3.44
C GLN A 157 -12.90 -19.70 4.10
N ASN A 158 -11.98 -18.74 3.96
CA ASN A 158 -10.68 -18.67 4.65
C ASN A 158 -9.86 -17.47 4.11
N SER A 159 -8.65 -17.28 4.64
CA SER A 159 -7.69 -16.27 4.18
C SER A 159 -7.16 -16.54 2.76
N ASP A 160 -6.94 -17.80 2.40
CA ASP A 160 -6.42 -18.16 1.06
C ASP A 160 -7.35 -17.72 -0.06
N TYR A 161 -8.66 -17.97 0.09
CA TYR A 161 -9.66 -17.58 -0.88
C TYR A 161 -9.84 -16.04 -0.91
N ALA A 162 -9.79 -15.38 0.25
CA ALA A 162 -9.85 -13.92 0.32
C ALA A 162 -8.68 -13.27 -0.45
N ARG A 163 -7.46 -13.81 -0.34
CA ARG A 163 -6.31 -13.37 -1.14
C ARG A 163 -6.53 -13.64 -2.62
N GLU A 164 -6.96 -14.84 -3.00
CA GLU A 164 -7.16 -15.17 -4.42
C GLU A 164 -8.20 -14.25 -5.07
N LYS A 165 -9.28 -13.95 -4.35
CA LYS A 165 -10.26 -12.96 -4.80
C LYS A 165 -9.67 -11.55 -4.95
N ALA A 166 -8.85 -11.11 -3.99
CA ALA A 166 -8.15 -9.83 -4.08
C ALA A 166 -7.18 -9.80 -5.27
N ARG A 167 -6.46 -10.90 -5.54
CA ARG A 167 -5.59 -11.08 -6.70
C ARG A 167 -6.36 -10.99 -8.01
N ILE A 168 -7.45 -11.75 -8.16
CA ILE A 168 -8.30 -11.71 -9.36
C ILE A 168 -8.74 -10.28 -9.63
N LYS A 169 -9.20 -9.57 -8.59
CA LYS A 169 -9.63 -8.18 -8.70
C LYS A 169 -8.49 -7.23 -9.07
N ALA A 170 -7.28 -7.44 -8.57
CA ALA A 170 -6.08 -6.67 -8.91
C ALA A 170 -5.62 -6.90 -10.36
N LEU A 171 -5.82 -8.10 -10.90
CA LEU A 171 -5.41 -8.51 -12.25
C LEU A 171 -6.51 -8.33 -13.30
N THR A 172 -7.74 -8.05 -12.89
CA THR A 172 -8.83 -7.76 -13.83
C THR A 172 -8.68 -6.34 -14.38
N PRO A 173 -8.70 -6.14 -15.71
CA PRO A 173 -8.58 -4.82 -16.32
C PRO A 173 -9.67 -3.85 -15.82
N ASP A 174 -9.25 -2.75 -15.21
CA ASP A 174 -10.12 -1.65 -14.80
C ASP A 174 -9.36 -0.32 -14.99
N PRO A 175 -9.71 0.46 -16.02
CA PRO A 175 -9.06 1.74 -16.30
C PRO A 175 -9.18 2.76 -15.16
N ASN A 176 -10.27 2.71 -14.38
CA ASN A 176 -10.46 3.64 -13.28
C ASN A 176 -9.48 3.36 -12.13
N CYS A 177 -9.01 2.12 -12.01
CA CYS A 177 -8.16 1.63 -10.94
C CYS A 177 -6.71 1.41 -11.34
N LEU A 178 -6.31 1.82 -12.54
CA LEU A 178 -4.97 1.58 -13.10
C LEU A 178 -4.61 0.08 -13.11
N ARG A 179 -5.60 -0.78 -13.34
CA ARG A 179 -5.44 -2.24 -13.42
C ARG A 179 -5.35 -2.71 -14.87
N PRO A 180 -4.69 -3.85 -15.16
CA PRO A 180 -4.14 -4.83 -14.21
C PRO A 180 -2.86 -4.35 -13.50
N LEU A 181 -2.71 -4.74 -12.24
CA LEU A 181 -1.46 -4.55 -11.50
C LEU A 181 -0.40 -5.57 -11.95
N ASP A 182 0.86 -5.25 -11.65
CA ASP A 182 1.96 -6.19 -11.88
C ASP A 182 2.00 -7.27 -10.78
N THR A 183 2.82 -8.31 -10.97
CA THR A 183 2.97 -9.42 -10.02
C THR A 183 4.42 -9.65 -9.63
N LEU A 184 4.65 -10.29 -8.49
CA LEU A 184 5.99 -10.71 -8.09
C LEU A 184 6.60 -11.68 -9.10
N GLN A 185 5.78 -12.53 -9.72
CA GLN A 185 6.24 -13.44 -10.77
C GLN A 185 6.73 -12.67 -12.01
N ASN A 186 6.05 -11.60 -12.42
CA ASN A 186 6.51 -10.75 -13.51
C ASN A 186 7.82 -10.03 -13.15
N GLN A 187 7.96 -9.58 -11.90
CA GLN A 187 9.20 -8.98 -11.40
C GLN A 187 10.37 -9.98 -11.46
N ARG A 188 10.14 -11.25 -11.11
CA ARG A 188 11.14 -12.32 -11.27
C ARG A 188 11.54 -12.51 -12.74
N VAL A 189 10.56 -12.63 -13.64
CA VAL A 189 10.82 -12.77 -15.08
C VAL A 189 11.61 -11.57 -15.60
N TRP A 190 11.29 -10.37 -15.11
CA TRP A 190 11.99 -9.15 -15.48
C TRP A 190 13.44 -9.11 -14.96
N LEU A 191 13.71 -9.61 -13.75
CA LEU A 191 15.06 -9.78 -13.23
C LEU A 191 15.88 -10.79 -14.05
N GLU A 192 15.27 -11.91 -14.44
CA GLU A 192 15.91 -12.92 -15.28
C GLU A 192 16.26 -12.34 -16.67
N LYS A 193 15.33 -11.59 -17.29
CA LYS A 193 15.58 -10.84 -18.53
C LYS A 193 16.68 -9.80 -18.37
N THR A 194 16.72 -9.09 -17.24
CA THR A 194 17.78 -8.11 -16.95
C THR A 194 19.15 -8.78 -16.93
N ARG A 195 19.27 -9.92 -16.25
CA ARG A 195 20.51 -10.69 -16.21
C ARG A 195 20.93 -11.16 -17.61
N GLN A 196 19.99 -11.64 -18.43
CA GLN A 196 20.28 -12.05 -19.81
C GLN A 196 20.73 -10.86 -20.66
N ALA A 197 20.03 -9.72 -20.58
CA ALA A 197 20.35 -8.54 -21.36
C ALA A 197 21.70 -7.90 -21.01
N ILE A 198 22.18 -8.08 -19.77
CA ILE A 198 23.54 -7.72 -19.37
C ILE A 198 24.58 -8.60 -20.07
N ASN A 199 24.31 -9.91 -20.21
CA ASN A 199 25.22 -10.86 -20.85
C ASN A 199 25.23 -10.74 -22.38
N ASP A 200 24.07 -10.46 -22.99
CA ASP A 200 23.88 -10.44 -24.45
C ASP A 200 23.97 -9.01 -25.04
N GLU A 201 24.50 -8.05 -24.29
CA GLU A 201 24.68 -6.63 -24.67
C GLU A 201 23.39 -5.87 -25.09
N SER A 202 22.21 -6.43 -24.81
CA SER A 202 20.90 -5.85 -25.15
C SER A 202 20.29 -4.99 -24.03
N PHE A 203 21.05 -4.72 -22.97
CA PHE A 203 20.58 -4.00 -21.78
C PHE A 203 19.90 -2.65 -22.05
N TYR A 204 20.41 -1.85 -23.00
CA TYR A 204 19.80 -0.56 -23.35
C TYR A 204 18.39 -0.72 -23.93
N GLN A 205 18.19 -1.73 -24.78
CA GLN A 205 16.89 -2.02 -25.38
C GLN A 205 15.88 -2.42 -24.30
N LEU A 206 16.31 -3.25 -23.34
CA LEU A 206 15.47 -3.64 -22.21
C LEU A 206 15.02 -2.45 -21.37
N LEU A 207 15.93 -1.52 -21.05
CA LEU A 207 15.60 -0.31 -20.29
C LEU A 207 14.64 0.61 -21.05
N TYR A 208 14.87 0.77 -22.35
CA TYR A 208 13.99 1.53 -23.23
C TYR A 208 12.57 0.95 -23.23
N GLU A 209 12.43 -0.37 -23.44
CA GLU A 209 11.12 -1.03 -23.45
C GLU A 209 10.40 -0.91 -22.10
N ARG A 210 11.14 -1.03 -20.99
CA ARG A 210 10.59 -0.83 -19.65
C ARG A 210 10.06 0.59 -19.48
N ASP A 211 10.85 1.60 -19.79
CA ASP A 211 10.44 2.99 -19.60
C ASP A 211 9.24 3.34 -20.51
N TRP A 212 9.18 2.81 -21.73
CA TRP A 212 8.00 2.95 -22.60
C TRP A 212 6.76 2.22 -22.10
N ALA A 213 6.90 1.05 -21.47
CA ALA A 213 5.78 0.41 -20.80
C ALA A 213 5.22 1.29 -19.67
N ARG A 214 6.09 1.98 -18.92
CA ARG A 214 5.69 2.93 -17.87
C ARG A 214 5.04 4.19 -18.44
N VAL A 215 5.48 4.65 -19.61
CA VAL A 215 4.81 5.73 -20.35
C VAL A 215 3.39 5.32 -20.74
N LYS A 216 3.20 4.11 -21.27
CA LYS A 216 1.86 3.59 -21.61
C LYS A 216 0.93 3.50 -20.40
N LYS A 217 1.47 3.20 -19.21
CA LYS A 217 0.74 3.19 -17.94
C LYS A 217 0.53 4.59 -17.33
N GLY A 218 1.12 5.64 -17.89
CA GLY A 218 1.08 7.01 -17.36
C GLY A 218 1.96 7.22 -16.12
N ALA A 219 2.81 6.26 -15.76
CA ALA A 219 3.72 6.37 -14.62
C ALA A 219 4.95 7.24 -14.91
N LEU A 220 5.27 7.46 -16.19
CA LEU A 220 6.42 8.23 -16.66
C LEU A 220 6.02 9.03 -17.90
N THR A 221 6.57 10.23 -18.09
CA THR A 221 6.30 11.00 -19.33
C THR A 221 7.21 10.56 -20.47
N ALA A 222 6.78 10.68 -21.73
CA ALA A 222 7.64 10.32 -22.88
C ALA A 222 8.97 11.09 -22.87
N ALA A 223 8.96 12.35 -22.42
CA ALA A 223 10.17 13.16 -22.27
C ALA A 223 11.11 12.62 -21.17
N GLU A 224 10.57 12.17 -20.04
CA GLU A 224 11.36 11.49 -19.00
C GLU A 224 11.97 10.18 -19.53
N ALA A 225 11.24 9.40 -20.33
CA ALA A 225 11.73 8.14 -20.87
C ALA A 225 12.91 8.38 -21.82
N MET A 226 12.78 9.35 -22.72
CA MET A 226 13.85 9.74 -23.64
C MET A 226 15.07 10.31 -22.90
N LYS A 227 14.83 11.09 -21.83
CA LYS A 227 15.91 11.59 -20.97
C LYS A 227 16.65 10.45 -20.29
N ASN A 228 15.95 9.47 -19.74
CA ASN A 228 16.58 8.31 -19.11
C ASN A 228 17.43 7.51 -20.13
N ASP A 229 16.88 7.20 -21.30
CA ASP A 229 17.58 6.47 -22.36
C ASP A 229 18.86 7.21 -22.80
N SER A 230 18.76 8.51 -23.09
CA SER A 230 19.92 9.33 -23.49
C SER A 230 21.00 9.42 -22.42
N VAL A 231 20.64 9.56 -21.14
CA VAL A 231 21.60 9.57 -20.02
C VAL A 231 22.34 8.24 -19.95
N VAL A 232 21.63 7.12 -20.09
CA VAL A 232 22.24 5.79 -20.00
C VAL A 232 23.17 5.52 -21.19
N ARG A 233 22.77 5.90 -22.40
CA ARG A 233 23.59 5.75 -23.61
C ARG A 233 24.81 6.67 -23.65
N ALA A 234 24.75 7.83 -23.00
CA ALA A 234 25.85 8.78 -22.94
C ALA A 234 26.93 8.39 -21.89
N MET A 235 26.70 7.36 -21.07
CA MET A 235 27.66 6.96 -20.04
C MET A 235 28.94 6.36 -20.67
N PRO A 236 30.13 6.64 -20.12
CA PRO A 236 31.35 5.91 -20.46
C PRO A 236 31.19 4.41 -20.18
N ILE A 237 31.83 3.56 -21.00
CA ILE A 237 31.72 2.09 -20.93
C ILE A 237 31.93 1.55 -19.50
N TYR A 238 32.92 2.06 -18.77
CA TYR A 238 33.18 1.65 -17.39
C TYR A 238 31.99 1.94 -16.46
N GLU A 239 31.36 3.11 -16.58
CA GLU A 239 30.19 3.49 -15.80
C GLU A 239 28.95 2.67 -16.19
N VAL A 240 28.85 2.24 -17.45
CA VAL A 240 27.76 1.35 -17.91
C VAL A 240 27.82 0.01 -17.16
N TYR A 241 28.98 -0.64 -17.10
CA TYR A 241 29.12 -1.91 -16.37
C TYR A 241 28.80 -1.77 -14.89
N ARG A 242 29.25 -0.67 -14.27
CA ARG A 242 28.94 -0.35 -12.87
C ARG A 242 27.44 -0.13 -12.68
N TYR A 243 26.81 0.60 -13.60
CA TYR A 243 25.37 0.87 -13.58
C TYR A 243 24.56 -0.43 -13.72
N GLN A 244 24.89 -1.29 -14.70
CA GLN A 244 24.24 -2.59 -14.91
C GLN A 244 24.25 -3.45 -13.65
N ARG A 245 25.43 -3.59 -13.01
CA ARG A 245 25.57 -4.35 -11.77
C ARG A 245 24.76 -3.74 -10.64
N THR A 246 24.94 -2.44 -10.39
CA THR A 246 24.22 -1.73 -9.31
C THR A 246 22.72 -1.80 -9.51
N PHE A 247 22.27 -1.70 -10.76
CA PHE A 247 20.87 -1.81 -11.14
C PHE A 247 20.32 -3.20 -10.82
N TYR A 248 20.99 -4.26 -11.29
CA TYR A 248 20.58 -5.64 -11.02
C TYR A 248 20.57 -5.94 -9.52
N ASP A 249 21.64 -5.59 -8.81
CA ASP A 249 21.79 -5.82 -7.37
C ASP A 249 20.64 -5.13 -6.60
N LYS A 250 20.36 -3.85 -6.90
CA LYS A 250 19.26 -3.11 -6.27
C LYS A 250 17.90 -3.75 -6.52
N GLN A 251 17.64 -4.20 -7.75
CA GLN A 251 16.35 -4.80 -8.10
C GLN A 251 16.19 -6.19 -7.49
N SER A 252 17.27 -6.97 -7.42
CA SER A 252 17.31 -8.25 -6.70
C SER A 252 17.02 -8.04 -5.21
N ASP A 253 17.62 -7.02 -4.59
CA ASP A 253 17.38 -6.69 -3.18
C ASP A 253 15.91 -6.32 -2.91
N ILE A 254 15.30 -5.52 -3.78
CA ILE A 254 13.87 -5.16 -3.69
C ILE A 254 13.00 -6.43 -3.79
N PHE A 255 13.27 -7.29 -4.78
CA PHE A 255 12.54 -8.54 -4.98
C PHE A 255 12.64 -9.46 -3.76
N THR A 256 13.85 -9.71 -3.25
CA THR A 256 14.06 -10.54 -2.06
C THR A 256 13.37 -9.97 -0.84
N ARG A 257 13.47 -8.65 -0.62
CA ARG A 257 12.82 -7.97 0.50
C ARG A 257 11.30 -8.09 0.41
N PHE A 258 10.72 -7.88 -0.76
CA PHE A 258 9.29 -8.05 -0.94
C PHE A 258 8.85 -9.49 -0.72
N GLY A 259 9.56 -10.47 -1.28
CA GLY A 259 9.26 -11.89 -1.08
C GLY A 259 9.23 -12.27 0.41
N LYS A 260 10.17 -11.73 1.19
CA LYS A 260 10.19 -11.89 2.65
C LYS A 260 8.96 -11.24 3.30
N LEU A 261 8.70 -9.96 3.04
CA LEU A 261 7.53 -9.24 3.58
C LEU A 261 6.22 -9.96 3.27
N TYR A 262 6.08 -10.49 2.05
CA TYR A 262 4.90 -11.22 1.63
C TYR A 262 4.73 -12.53 2.40
N SER A 263 5.79 -13.34 2.50
CA SER A 263 5.77 -14.59 3.26
C SER A 263 5.49 -14.36 4.76
N GLU A 264 6.08 -13.32 5.34
CA GLU A 264 5.86 -12.91 6.73
C GLU A 264 4.41 -12.49 6.93
N GLY A 265 3.86 -11.63 6.06
CA GLY A 265 2.47 -11.17 6.14
C GLY A 265 1.45 -12.31 6.09
N ILE A 266 1.69 -13.34 5.26
CA ILE A 266 0.84 -14.54 5.20
C ILE A 266 0.92 -15.33 6.51
N SER A 267 2.13 -15.54 7.02
CA SER A 267 2.34 -16.28 8.26
C SER A 267 1.75 -15.55 9.48
N GLU A 268 1.87 -14.22 9.51
CA GLU A 268 1.27 -13.36 10.53
C GLU A 268 -0.26 -13.43 10.51
N ASP A 269 -0.87 -13.42 9.31
CA ASP A 269 -2.32 -13.60 9.17
C ASP A 269 -2.78 -14.97 9.67
N ALA A 270 -2.09 -16.05 9.28
CA ALA A 270 -2.42 -17.40 9.73
C ALA A 270 -2.33 -17.54 11.27
N ALA A 271 -1.26 -17.01 11.87
CA ALA A 271 -1.08 -17.01 13.31
C ALA A 271 -2.14 -16.15 14.02
N TRP A 272 -2.43 -14.96 13.48
CA TRP A 272 -3.46 -14.08 14.00
C TRP A 272 -4.84 -14.76 13.97
N ARG A 273 -5.17 -15.41 12.85
CA ARG A 273 -6.44 -16.13 12.65
C ARG A 273 -6.61 -17.25 13.68
N SER A 274 -5.54 -18.02 13.90
CA SER A 274 -5.52 -19.06 14.94
C SER A 274 -5.79 -18.50 16.34
N ALA A 275 -5.21 -17.35 16.68
CA ALA A 275 -5.39 -16.72 17.99
C ALA A 275 -6.79 -16.10 18.18
N HIS A 276 -7.44 -15.66 17.11
CA HIS A 276 -8.74 -14.97 17.13
C HIS A 276 -9.89 -15.84 16.55
N GLN A 277 -9.71 -17.16 16.54
CA GLN A 277 -10.72 -18.09 16.02
C GLN A 277 -12.12 -17.90 16.63
N PRO A 278 -12.29 -17.68 17.95
CA PRO A 278 -13.62 -17.45 18.53
C PRO A 278 -14.32 -16.19 18.01
N GLU A 279 -13.57 -15.12 17.74
CA GLU A 279 -14.12 -13.88 17.20
C GLU A 279 -14.56 -14.06 15.74
N ILE A 280 -13.77 -14.82 14.97
CA ILE A 280 -14.10 -15.18 13.60
C ILE A 280 -15.36 -16.05 13.57
N ASP A 281 -15.49 -17.03 14.45
CA ASP A 281 -16.67 -17.89 14.50
C ASP A 281 -17.93 -17.11 14.90
N ARG A 282 -17.82 -16.15 15.83
CA ARG A 282 -18.91 -15.19 16.11
C ARG A 282 -19.28 -14.40 14.85
N MET A 283 -18.30 -13.89 14.11
CA MET A 283 -18.54 -13.16 12.86
C MET A 283 -19.16 -14.05 11.79
N ARG A 284 -18.80 -15.34 11.70
CA ARG A 284 -19.45 -16.29 10.77
C ARG A 284 -20.94 -16.41 11.04
N HIS A 285 -21.34 -16.41 12.30
CA HIS A 285 -22.76 -16.45 12.68
C HIS A 285 -23.48 -15.14 12.32
N GLU A 286 -22.88 -13.98 12.61
CA GLU A 286 -23.44 -12.66 12.26
C GLU A 286 -23.61 -12.49 10.73
N PHE A 287 -22.69 -13.06 9.95
CA PHE A 287 -22.62 -12.92 8.50
C PHE A 287 -23.03 -14.20 7.74
N SER A 288 -23.85 -15.07 8.35
CA SER A 288 -24.32 -16.30 7.70
C SER A 288 -25.09 -16.03 6.40
N ASP A 289 -25.75 -14.88 6.32
CA ASP A 289 -26.63 -14.49 5.22
C ASP A 289 -25.87 -13.76 4.10
N CYS A 290 -24.53 -13.73 4.14
CA CYS A 290 -23.77 -13.27 2.98
C CYS A 290 -24.07 -14.19 1.80
N ASN A 291 -24.86 -13.70 0.84
CA ASN A 291 -24.99 -14.31 -0.49
C ASN A 291 -23.63 -14.25 -1.19
N MET A 292 -22.81 -15.26 -0.92
CA MET A 292 -21.58 -15.50 -1.64
C MET A 292 -21.97 -15.88 -3.09
N PRO A 293 -21.43 -15.18 -4.11
CA PRO A 293 -21.66 -15.54 -5.51
C PRO A 293 -21.01 -16.88 -5.88
#